data_AF-M7N851-F1
#
_entry.id   AF-M7N851-F1
#
_cell.length_a   1.000
_cell.length_b   1.000
_cell.length_c   1.000
_cell.angle_alpha   90.00
_cell.angle_beta   90.00
_cell.angle_gamma   90.00
#
_symmetry.space_group_name_H-M   'P 1'
#
loop_
_entity.id
_entity.type
_entity.pdbx_description
1 polymer ?
#
loop_
_entity_poly.entity_id
_entity_poly.type
_entity_poly.pdbx_seq_one_letter_code
_entity_poly.pdbx_strand_id
1 'polypeptide(L)'
;MWCTPLCSWACWWPCSNKWLLAGWLGLLAVAGAVGLLDFYLWLREFGTNLDPAAPIKIPGMTYIPPFIGPKQLLNFHALSLPAMGSLGVAIPMALAGFAVYLDFFRKKRRILNSRQMAYMLGIGVTLACLPGCSVEPQPIAYGQAGCEHCKMTITDPRYGAEIVTTTGKAFFFDSIECMAAYLQEQEGMLEKAQLLLVTDFKNPQTLIDANTATYLQSEQLPSPMGLYLTALAEGGAAEELQATYAGRTLSWSEVLQAVRSHETAF
;
A
#
# COMPACT_ATOMS: atom_id res chain seq x y z
N MET A 1 -17.26 5.86 48.41
CA MET A 1 -17.43 4.82 47.36
C MET A 1 -18.15 5.54 46.24
N TRP A 2 -17.51 5.98 45.15
CA TRP A 2 -17.01 5.15 44.05
C TRP A 2 -15.67 5.71 43.52
N CYS A 3 -14.60 4.93 43.64
CA CYS A 3 -13.41 5.06 42.81
C CYS A 3 -13.76 4.50 41.42
N THR A 4 -13.59 5.27 40.36
CA THR A 4 -13.60 4.74 39.00
C THR A 4 -12.19 4.23 38.65
N PRO A 5 -12.04 2.95 38.25
CA PRO A 5 -10.74 2.31 38.02
C PRO A 5 -10.24 2.46 36.56
N LEU A 6 -10.67 3.50 35.84
CA LEU A 6 -10.32 3.69 34.41
C LEU A 6 -9.04 4.51 34.18
N CYS A 7 -8.29 4.81 35.25
CA CYS A 7 -7.04 5.58 35.18
C CYS A 7 -5.81 4.76 35.64
N SER A 8 -5.84 3.43 35.53
CA SER A 8 -4.71 2.57 35.95
C SER A 8 -3.75 2.17 34.83
N TRP A 9 -4.13 2.31 33.55
CA TRP A 9 -3.25 1.93 32.43
C TRP A 9 -2.45 3.11 31.85
N ALA A 10 -2.95 4.34 32.01
CA ALA A 10 -2.22 5.56 31.62
C ALA A 10 -1.20 6.03 32.69
N CYS A 11 -1.18 5.39 33.86
CA CYS A 11 -0.28 5.72 34.98
C CYS A 11 1.03 4.91 34.95
N TRP A 12 1.40 4.34 33.80
CA TRP A 12 2.72 3.73 33.54
C TRP A 12 3.65 4.67 32.76
N TRP A 13 3.20 5.86 32.37
CA TRP A 13 4.10 6.90 31.87
C TRP A 13 4.84 7.50 33.06
N PRO A 14 6.18 7.59 33.04
CA PRO A 14 6.96 7.93 34.23
C PRO A 14 6.46 9.23 34.85
N CYS A 15 5.87 9.09 36.03
CA CYS A 15 5.55 10.17 36.95
C CYS A 15 6.76 11.11 37.09
N SER A 16 6.58 12.35 36.61
CA SER A 16 7.16 13.56 37.18
C SER A 16 8.70 13.68 37.31
N ASN A 17 9.51 12.83 36.67
CA ASN A 17 10.97 13.04 36.65
C ASN A 17 11.48 13.33 35.23
N LYS A 18 11.65 14.61 34.92
CA LYS A 18 12.21 15.08 33.63
C LYS A 18 13.57 14.49 33.29
N TRP A 19 14.36 14.08 34.29
CA TRP A 19 15.63 13.39 34.05
C TRP A 19 15.44 11.96 33.56
N LEU A 20 14.45 11.23 34.08
CA LEU A 20 14.13 9.88 33.62
C LEU A 20 13.61 9.93 32.18
N LEU A 21 12.72 10.88 31.88
CA LEU A 21 12.17 11.04 30.54
C LEU A 21 13.23 11.54 29.53
N ALA A 22 14.11 12.47 29.93
CA ALA A 22 15.26 12.85 29.12
C ALA A 22 16.24 11.68 28.89
N GLY A 23 16.49 10.88 29.93
CA GLY A 23 17.31 9.68 29.84
C GLY A 23 16.72 8.63 28.88
N TRP A 24 15.41 8.39 28.95
CA TRP A 24 14.71 7.47 28.06
C TRP A 24 14.73 7.93 26.60
N LEU A 25 14.47 9.22 26.35
CA LEU A 25 14.58 9.80 25.00
C LEU A 25 16.02 9.74 24.48
N GLY A 26 17.00 10.03 25.34
CA GLY A 26 18.42 9.92 24.99
C GLY A 26 18.80 8.49 24.61
N LEU A 27 18.38 7.49 25.39
CA LEU A 27 18.59 6.08 25.10
C LEU A 27 18.00 5.69 23.74
N LEU A 28 16.75 6.05 23.48
CA LEU A 28 16.08 5.75 22.20
C LEU A 28 16.74 6.46 21.02
N ALA A 29 17.17 7.71 21.19
CA ALA A 29 17.89 8.44 20.16
C ALA A 29 19.24 7.78 19.85
N VAL A 30 19.99 7.35 20.86
CA VAL A 30 21.25 6.62 20.69
C VAL A 30 21.01 5.28 20.02
N ALA A 31 20.03 4.49 20.47
CA ALA A 31 19.70 3.20 19.84
C ALA A 31 19.29 3.38 18.37
N GLY A 32 18.47 4.40 18.07
CA GLY A 32 18.09 4.75 16.70
C GLY A 32 19.29 5.16 15.85
N ALA A 33 20.20 5.99 16.38
CA ALA A 33 21.42 6.39 15.69
C ALA A 33 22.35 5.20 15.41
N VAL A 34 22.49 4.27 16.37
CA VAL A 34 23.25 3.03 16.19
C VAL A 34 22.62 2.16 15.11
N GLY A 35 21.29 2.00 15.10
CA GLY A 35 20.60 1.24 14.06
C GLY A 35 20.75 1.86 12.65
N LEU A 36 20.70 3.19 12.54
CA LEU A 36 20.95 3.88 11.28
C LEU A 36 22.41 3.74 10.82
N LEU A 37 23.36 3.77 11.77
CA LEU A 37 24.78 3.52 11.47
C LEU A 37 25.00 2.08 11.00
N ASP A 38 24.42 1.10 11.69
CA ASP A 38 24.48 -0.32 11.31
C ASP A 38 23.92 -0.54 9.91
N PHE A 39 22.74 0.04 9.63
CA PHE A 39 22.14 0.01 8.30
C PHE A 39 23.03 0.69 7.24
N TYR A 40 23.66 1.82 7.54
CA TYR A 40 24.61 2.48 6.64
C TYR A 40 25.84 1.61 6.35
N LEU A 41 26.40 0.98 7.37
CA LEU A 41 27.54 0.06 7.22
C LEU A 41 27.15 -1.17 6.39
N TRP A 42 25.97 -1.73 6.64
CA TRP A 42 25.41 -2.83 5.86
C TRP A 42 25.22 -2.46 4.39
N LEU A 43 24.65 -1.28 4.08
CA LEU A 43 24.52 -0.79 2.71
C LEU A 43 25.86 -0.63 2.01
N ARG A 44 26.90 -0.19 2.74
CA ARG A 44 28.25 -0.05 2.20
C ARG A 44 28.81 -1.42 1.82
N GLU A 45 28.73 -2.39 2.72
CA GLU A 45 29.21 -3.76 2.49
C GLU A 45 28.48 -4.41 1.32
N PHE A 46 27.15 -4.30 1.29
CA PHE A 46 26.30 -4.81 0.20
C PHE A 46 26.71 -4.24 -1.16
N GLY A 47 26.97 -2.93 -1.22
CA GLY A 47 27.36 -2.27 -2.47
C GLY A 47 28.78 -2.57 -2.94
N THR A 48 29.70 -2.94 -2.03
CA THR A 48 31.11 -3.24 -2.34
C THR A 48 31.39 -4.73 -2.56
N ASN A 49 30.56 -5.63 -2.04
CA ASN A 49 30.82 -7.07 -2.02
C ASN A 49 29.66 -7.87 -2.65
N LEU A 50 29.55 -7.74 -3.98
CA LEU A 50 28.45 -8.34 -4.74
C LEU A 50 28.69 -9.82 -5.05
N ASP A 51 27.70 -10.66 -4.77
CA ASP A 51 27.71 -12.10 -5.07
C ASP A 51 28.11 -12.37 -6.53
N PRO A 52 29.09 -13.26 -6.81
CA PRO A 52 29.42 -13.82 -8.13
C PRO A 52 28.25 -13.98 -9.11
N ALA A 53 27.09 -14.45 -8.63
CA ALA A 53 25.90 -14.74 -9.42
C ALA A 53 24.96 -13.55 -9.68
N ALA A 54 25.28 -12.34 -9.22
CA ALA A 54 24.40 -11.17 -9.41
C ALA A 54 24.20 -10.82 -10.90
N PRO A 55 22.95 -10.58 -11.38
CA PRO A 55 22.62 -10.41 -12.80
C PRO A 55 23.30 -9.22 -13.52
N ILE A 56 23.65 -8.15 -12.80
CA ILE A 56 24.27 -6.95 -13.38
C ILE A 56 25.56 -6.66 -12.62
N LYS A 57 26.70 -6.85 -13.30
CA LYS A 57 28.03 -6.52 -12.79
C LYS A 57 28.82 -5.76 -13.84
N ILE A 58 29.21 -4.54 -13.49
CA ILE A 58 30.07 -3.73 -14.34
C ILE A 58 31.40 -3.57 -13.62
N PRO A 59 32.51 -4.04 -14.21
CA PRO A 59 33.81 -3.97 -13.57
C PRO A 59 34.17 -2.50 -13.27
N GLY A 60 34.53 -2.22 -12.02
CA GLY A 60 34.94 -0.89 -11.56
C GLY A 60 33.84 0.01 -11.00
N MET A 61 32.58 -0.44 -10.95
CA MET A 61 31.46 0.35 -10.39
C MET A 61 30.93 -0.25 -9.08
N THR A 62 30.64 0.61 -8.09
CA THR A 62 30.12 0.21 -6.78
C THR A 62 28.62 0.52 -6.68
N TYR A 63 27.83 -0.45 -6.23
CA TYR A 63 26.36 -0.38 -6.26
C TYR A 63 25.78 0.01 -4.89
N ILE A 64 26.36 1.04 -4.24
CA ILE A 64 25.90 1.50 -2.92
C ILE A 64 24.66 2.39 -3.09
N PRO A 65 23.47 1.97 -2.61
CA PRO A 65 22.27 2.79 -2.63
C PRO A 65 22.47 4.10 -1.84
N PRO A 66 21.84 5.22 -2.24
CA PRO A 66 21.84 6.40 -1.40
C PRO A 66 21.13 6.10 -0.08
N PHE A 67 21.75 6.48 1.04
CA PHE A 67 21.09 6.39 2.35
C PHE A 67 19.97 7.43 2.47
N ILE A 68 20.24 8.67 2.03
CA ILE A 68 19.27 9.77 1.94
C ILE A 68 19.57 10.57 0.66
N GLY A 69 18.53 10.98 -0.06
CA GLY A 69 18.60 11.85 -1.22
C GLY A 69 18.71 11.12 -2.56
N PRO A 70 18.80 11.88 -3.66
CA PRO A 70 18.97 11.34 -5.00
C PRO A 70 20.43 10.91 -5.26
N LYS A 71 20.61 9.80 -5.99
CA LYS A 71 21.91 9.36 -6.51
C LYS A 71 21.71 8.59 -7.80
N GLN A 72 22.54 8.90 -8.79
CA GLN A 72 22.55 8.17 -10.05
C GLN A 72 23.41 6.91 -9.91
N LEU A 73 22.79 5.75 -10.12
CA LEU A 73 23.45 4.45 -10.16
C LEU A 73 23.37 3.97 -11.60
N LEU A 74 24.47 4.16 -12.32
CA LEU A 74 24.56 3.75 -13.72
C LEU A 74 23.54 4.51 -14.60
N ASN A 75 22.62 3.79 -15.24
CA ASN A 75 21.53 4.34 -16.06
C ASN A 75 20.23 4.57 -15.28
N PHE A 76 20.19 4.28 -13.97
CA PHE A 76 18.99 4.44 -13.15
C PHE A 76 19.18 5.51 -12.08
N HIS A 77 18.15 6.33 -11.88
CA HIS A 77 18.11 7.35 -10.85
C HIS A 77 17.43 6.80 -9.60
N ALA A 78 18.16 6.68 -8.50
CA ALA A 78 17.64 6.21 -7.23
C ALA A 78 17.39 7.40 -6.29
N LEU A 79 16.19 7.49 -5.71
CA LEU A 79 15.83 8.50 -4.71
C LEU A 79 15.47 7.80 -3.41
N SER A 80 16.22 8.06 -2.34
CA SER A 80 15.94 7.52 -1.01
C SER A 80 15.39 8.61 -0.10
N LEU A 81 14.11 8.51 0.25
CA LEU A 81 13.44 9.39 1.19
C LEU A 81 12.90 8.59 2.39
N PRO A 82 12.81 9.21 3.58
CA PRO A 82 12.24 8.57 4.75
C PRO A 82 10.78 8.15 4.49
N ALA A 83 10.51 6.85 4.58
CA ALA A 83 9.16 6.30 4.48
C ALA A 83 8.32 6.64 5.72
N MET A 84 7.01 6.45 5.65
CA MET A 84 6.06 6.76 6.73
C MET A 84 6.45 6.17 8.09
N GLY A 85 7.03 4.96 8.13
CA GLY A 85 7.52 4.36 9.37
C GLY A 85 8.63 5.17 10.04
N SER A 86 9.61 5.62 9.26
CA SER A 86 10.72 6.46 9.78
C SER A 86 10.24 7.84 10.23
N LEU A 87 9.28 8.44 9.51
CA LEU A 87 8.64 9.69 9.91
C LEU A 87 7.82 9.53 11.20
N GLY A 88 7.10 8.40 11.32
CA GLY A 88 6.29 8.05 12.50
C GLY A 88 7.10 7.87 13.77
N VAL A 89 8.40 7.57 13.67
CA VAL A 89 9.32 7.54 14.83
C VAL A 89 10.00 8.90 15.03
N ALA A 90 10.51 9.51 13.95
CA ALA A 90 11.29 10.74 14.02
C ALA A 90 10.48 11.94 14.53
N ILE A 91 9.24 12.11 14.05
CA ILE A 91 8.39 13.26 14.41
C ILE A 91 8.02 13.24 15.90
N PRO A 92 7.46 12.15 16.47
CA PRO A 92 7.16 12.11 17.91
C PRO A 92 8.42 12.25 18.78
N MET A 93 9.54 11.66 18.35
CA MET A 93 10.81 11.79 19.08
C MET A 93 11.28 13.24 19.13
N ALA A 94 11.20 13.97 18.02
CA ALA A 94 11.54 15.38 17.95
C ALA A 94 10.60 16.26 18.80
N LEU A 95 9.30 16.01 18.74
CA LEU A 95 8.31 16.72 19.55
C LEU A 95 8.50 16.46 21.05
N ALA A 96 8.76 15.21 21.44
CA ALA A 96 9.05 14.85 22.83
C ALA A 96 10.34 15.51 23.32
N GLY A 97 11.40 15.47 22.51
CA GLY A 97 12.66 16.18 22.79
C GLY A 97 12.45 17.69 22.93
N PHE A 98 11.64 18.30 22.06
CA PHE A 98 11.30 19.72 22.14
C PHE A 98 10.50 20.06 23.40
N ALA A 99 9.53 19.22 23.78
CA ALA A 99 8.76 19.41 25.01
C ALA A 99 9.66 19.34 26.27
N VAL A 100 10.59 18.38 26.31
CA VAL A 100 11.58 18.25 27.39
C VAL A 100 12.52 19.44 27.41
N TYR A 101 13.02 19.86 26.26
CA TYR A 101 13.84 21.06 26.12
C TYR A 101 13.10 22.26 26.73
N LEU A 102 11.85 22.51 26.31
CA LEU A 102 11.06 23.59 26.89
C LEU A 102 10.86 23.45 28.41
N ASP A 103 10.64 22.24 28.94
CA ASP A 103 10.49 22.02 30.38
C ASP A 103 11.79 22.28 31.17
N PHE A 104 12.95 21.97 30.58
CA PHE A 104 14.26 22.31 31.15
C PHE A 104 14.52 23.83 31.13
N PHE A 105 14.12 24.53 30.08
CA PHE A 105 14.36 25.97 29.91
C PHE A 105 13.24 26.88 30.42
N ARG A 106 12.12 26.33 30.91
CA ARG A 106 11.06 27.11 31.58
C ARG A 106 11.52 27.55 32.96
N LYS A 107 11.84 28.85 33.12
CA LYS A 107 11.63 29.55 34.41
C LYS A 107 10.15 29.42 34.77
N LYS A 108 9.85 29.02 36.01
CA LYS A 108 8.51 28.72 36.54
C LYS A 108 7.54 29.90 36.34
N ARG A 109 6.94 30.02 35.16
CA ARG A 109 5.86 30.97 34.86
C ARG A 109 4.53 30.35 35.28
N ARG A 110 3.79 31.04 36.17
CA ARG A 110 2.41 30.69 36.55
C ARG A 110 1.58 30.47 35.29
N ILE A 111 0.81 29.39 35.32
CA ILE A 111 0.11 28.80 34.18
C ILE A 111 -1.20 29.55 33.94
N LEU A 112 -1.47 29.88 32.68
CA LEU A 112 -2.79 30.26 32.16
C LEU A 112 -3.77 29.09 32.37
N ASN A 113 -5.02 29.39 32.73
CA ASN A 113 -6.00 28.46 33.30
C ASN A 113 -6.08 27.07 32.59
N SER A 114 -5.53 26.04 33.25
CA SER A 114 -5.25 24.69 32.73
C SER A 114 -6.46 23.92 32.18
N ARG A 115 -7.69 24.33 32.53
CA ARG A 115 -8.92 23.68 32.06
C ARG A 115 -9.20 23.98 30.59
N GLN A 116 -8.97 25.20 30.11
CA GLN A 116 -9.35 25.57 28.74
C GLN A 116 -8.40 25.01 27.67
N MET A 117 -7.11 24.83 27.99
CA MET A 117 -6.17 24.18 27.07
C MET A 117 -6.46 22.69 26.87
N ALA A 118 -6.90 21.98 27.92
CA ALA A 118 -7.25 20.55 27.80
C ALA A 118 -8.49 20.33 26.92
N TYR A 119 -9.49 21.23 27.00
CA TYR A 119 -10.68 21.18 26.15
C TYR A 119 -10.35 21.51 24.68
N MET A 120 -9.51 22.52 24.42
CA MET A 120 -9.11 22.89 23.05
C MET A 120 -8.26 21.79 22.38
N LEU A 121 -7.35 21.13 23.11
CA LEU A 121 -6.56 20.01 22.58
C LEU A 121 -7.42 18.75 22.39
N GLY A 122 -8.35 18.48 23.31
CA GLY A 122 -9.27 17.34 23.22
C GLY A 122 -10.27 17.45 22.07
N ILE A 123 -10.80 18.64 21.80
CA ILE A 123 -11.71 18.87 20.67
C ILE A 123 -10.96 18.76 19.32
N GLY A 124 -9.72 19.27 19.24
CA GLY A 124 -8.91 19.19 18.02
C GLY A 124 -8.51 17.76 17.63
N VAL A 125 -8.23 16.90 18.61
CA VAL A 125 -7.87 15.49 18.37
C VAL A 125 -9.10 14.65 17.99
N THR A 126 -10.25 14.89 18.62
CA THR A 126 -11.48 14.15 18.32
C THR A 126 -12.04 14.51 16.93
N LEU A 127 -11.86 15.75 16.47
CA LEU A 127 -12.30 16.20 15.14
C LEU A 127 -11.41 15.69 13.99
N ALA A 128 -10.16 15.28 14.29
CA ALA A 128 -9.23 14.74 13.31
C ALA A 128 -9.42 13.23 13.00
N CYS A 129 -10.29 12.54 13.75
CA CYS A 129 -10.51 11.09 13.65
C CYS A 129 -11.74 10.69 12.82
N LEU A 130 -12.22 11.56 11.94
CA LEU A 130 -13.23 11.17 10.93
C LEU A 130 -12.61 11.08 9.52
N PRO A 131 -11.65 10.17 9.23
CA PRO A 131 -11.56 9.68 7.88
C PRO A 131 -12.76 8.75 7.70
N GLY A 132 -13.86 9.29 7.17
CA GLY A 132 -14.90 8.47 6.59
C GLY A 132 -14.25 7.64 5.48
N CYS A 133 -14.11 6.34 5.69
CA CYS A 133 -13.73 5.44 4.62
C CYS A 133 -14.95 5.35 3.68
N SER A 134 -14.94 6.11 2.58
CA SER A 134 -15.86 5.86 1.47
C SER A 134 -15.37 4.64 0.71
N VAL A 135 -16.27 3.73 0.41
CA VAL A 135 -15.99 2.58 -0.45
C VAL A 135 -16.23 3.04 -1.88
N GLU A 136 -15.17 3.50 -2.53
CA GLU A 136 -15.21 4.01 -3.90
C GLU A 136 -14.09 3.35 -4.73
N PRO A 137 -14.33 3.11 -6.04
CA PRO A 137 -13.30 2.62 -6.95
C PRO A 137 -12.03 3.48 -6.91
N GLN A 138 -10.86 2.86 -6.84
CA GLN A 138 -9.58 3.56 -6.89
C GLN A 138 -8.95 3.41 -8.27
N PRO A 139 -8.47 4.49 -8.90
CA PRO A 139 -7.82 4.40 -10.19
C PRO A 139 -6.54 3.54 -10.09
N ILE A 140 -6.41 2.56 -10.99
CA ILE A 140 -5.22 1.70 -11.07
C ILE A 140 -4.03 2.54 -11.54
N ALA A 141 -2.97 2.61 -10.72
CA ALA A 141 -1.74 3.31 -11.07
C ALA A 141 -0.87 2.46 -12.01
N TYR A 142 -1.20 2.44 -13.31
CA TYR A 142 -0.46 1.68 -14.32
C TYR A 142 1.05 2.03 -14.32
N GLY A 143 1.89 1.01 -14.39
CA GLY A 143 3.35 1.10 -14.31
C GLY A 143 3.92 1.26 -12.90
N GLN A 144 3.07 1.34 -11.86
CA GLN A 144 3.50 1.50 -10.46
C GLN A 144 2.80 0.53 -9.51
N ALA A 145 1.52 0.24 -9.73
CA ALA A 145 0.74 -0.68 -8.92
C ALA A 145 1.20 -2.12 -9.15
N GLY A 146 1.35 -2.88 -8.06
CA GLY A 146 1.63 -4.32 -8.11
C GLY A 146 0.35 -5.15 -8.06
N CYS A 147 0.27 -6.18 -8.90
CA CYS A 147 -0.80 -7.16 -8.87
C CYS A 147 -0.73 -8.01 -7.60
N GLU A 148 -1.84 -8.15 -6.87
CA GLU A 148 -1.85 -8.91 -5.62
C GLU A 148 -1.68 -10.43 -5.84
N HIS A 149 -2.06 -10.94 -7.02
CA HIS A 149 -1.94 -12.37 -7.34
C HIS A 149 -0.55 -12.72 -7.91
N CYS A 150 -0.17 -12.16 -9.07
CA CYS A 150 1.10 -12.52 -9.74
C CYS A 150 2.33 -11.75 -9.22
N LYS A 151 2.16 -10.75 -8.35
CA LYS A 151 3.22 -9.89 -7.77
C LYS A 151 4.03 -9.09 -8.80
N MET A 152 3.59 -9.05 -10.05
CA MET A 152 4.18 -8.22 -11.10
C MET A 152 3.52 -6.84 -11.16
N THR A 153 4.21 -5.87 -11.74
CA THR A 153 3.67 -4.52 -11.96
C THR A 153 2.58 -4.55 -13.03
N ILE A 154 1.46 -3.89 -12.76
CA ILE A 154 0.34 -3.77 -13.69
C ILE A 154 0.71 -2.79 -14.80
N THR A 155 0.70 -3.23 -16.05
CA THR A 155 1.19 -2.42 -17.18
C THR A 155 0.15 -2.14 -18.25
N ASP A 156 -0.78 -3.07 -18.50
CA ASP A 156 -1.76 -2.94 -19.58
C ASP A 156 -3.08 -2.33 -19.08
N PRO A 157 -3.45 -1.11 -19.54
CA PRO A 157 -4.69 -0.46 -19.13
C PRO A 157 -5.96 -1.06 -19.71
N ARG A 158 -5.86 -2.12 -20.53
CA ARG A 158 -7.03 -2.78 -21.15
C ARG A 158 -7.57 -3.96 -20.34
N TYR A 159 -6.77 -4.53 -19.45
CA TYR A 159 -7.11 -5.79 -18.76
C TYR A 159 -7.15 -5.67 -17.22
N GLY A 160 -6.73 -4.53 -16.67
CA GLY A 160 -6.66 -4.33 -15.23
C GLY A 160 -7.99 -4.58 -14.51
N ALA A 161 -7.89 -5.07 -13.28
CA ALA A 161 -9.06 -5.33 -12.43
C ALA A 161 -8.81 -4.87 -10.99
N GLU A 162 -9.89 -4.59 -10.26
CA GLU A 162 -9.87 -4.09 -8.90
C GLU A 162 -10.91 -4.81 -8.03
N ILE A 163 -10.52 -5.17 -6.81
CA ILE A 163 -11.46 -5.58 -5.75
C ILE A 163 -11.41 -4.55 -4.63
N VAL A 164 -12.56 -3.98 -4.27
CA VAL A 164 -12.69 -3.14 -3.08
C VAL A 164 -13.45 -3.91 -2.01
N THR A 165 -12.82 -4.05 -0.85
CA THR A 165 -13.44 -4.73 0.30
C THR A 165 -14.44 -3.86 1.05
N THR A 166 -15.26 -4.47 1.90
CA THR A 166 -16.18 -3.78 2.83
C THR A 166 -15.49 -2.79 3.78
N THR A 167 -14.17 -2.91 3.96
CA THR A 167 -13.36 -1.96 4.74
C THR A 167 -12.82 -0.79 3.91
N GLY A 168 -13.08 -0.76 2.60
CA GLY A 168 -12.55 0.23 1.67
C GLY A 168 -11.13 -0.05 1.18
N LYS A 169 -10.54 -1.20 1.53
CA LYS A 169 -9.23 -1.59 0.99
C LYS A 169 -9.38 -2.06 -0.46
N ALA A 170 -8.70 -1.37 -1.38
CA ALA A 170 -8.58 -1.74 -2.79
C ALA A 170 -7.42 -2.72 -3.01
N PHE A 171 -7.66 -3.73 -3.84
CA PHE A 171 -6.68 -4.70 -4.33
C PHE A 171 -6.66 -4.63 -5.85
N PHE A 172 -5.47 -4.51 -6.43
CA PHE A 172 -5.30 -4.34 -7.87
C PHE A 172 -4.77 -5.62 -8.51
N PHE A 173 -5.20 -5.88 -9.74
CA PHE A 173 -4.84 -7.06 -10.52
C PHE A 173 -4.46 -6.67 -11.95
N ASP A 174 -3.46 -7.36 -12.50
CA ASP A 174 -2.98 -7.12 -13.87
C ASP A 174 -3.97 -7.62 -14.94
N SER A 175 -4.79 -8.61 -14.59
CA SER A 175 -5.78 -9.19 -15.48
C SER A 175 -6.99 -9.76 -14.73
N ILE A 176 -8.10 -9.95 -15.47
CA ILE A 176 -9.36 -10.52 -14.97
C ILE A 176 -9.13 -11.92 -14.38
N GLU A 177 -8.32 -12.73 -15.05
CA GLU A 177 -7.91 -14.06 -14.57
C GLU A 177 -7.10 -14.03 -13.25
N CYS A 178 -6.23 -13.04 -13.04
CA CYS A 178 -5.53 -12.86 -11.76
C CYS A 178 -6.52 -12.58 -10.62
N MET A 179 -7.51 -11.73 -10.89
CA MET A 179 -8.56 -11.40 -9.93
C MET A 179 -9.41 -12.64 -9.62
N ALA A 180 -9.83 -13.37 -10.65
CA ALA A 180 -10.62 -14.59 -10.52
C ALA A 180 -9.86 -15.70 -9.76
N ALA A 181 -8.58 -15.89 -10.03
CA ALA A 181 -7.73 -16.86 -9.31
C ALA A 181 -7.58 -16.46 -7.83
N TYR A 182 -7.31 -15.18 -7.55
CA TYR A 182 -7.19 -14.67 -6.19
C TYR A 182 -8.46 -14.87 -5.36
N LEU A 183 -9.64 -14.65 -5.94
CA LEU A 183 -10.93 -14.89 -5.28
C LEU A 183 -11.16 -16.36 -4.91
N GLN A 184 -10.56 -17.29 -5.64
CA GLN A 184 -10.69 -18.73 -5.40
C GLN A 184 -9.66 -19.26 -4.39
N GLU A 185 -8.45 -18.70 -4.40
CA GLU A 185 -7.38 -19.08 -3.48
C GLU A 185 -7.56 -18.51 -2.08
N GLN A 186 -8.14 -17.32 -1.96
CA GLN A 186 -8.34 -16.65 -0.67
C GLN A 186 -9.74 -16.94 -0.09
N GLU A 187 -9.78 -17.83 0.89
CA GLU A 187 -11.01 -18.17 1.61
C GLU A 187 -11.69 -16.93 2.21
N GLY A 188 -12.99 -16.76 1.90
CA GLY A 188 -13.80 -15.64 2.41
C GLY A 188 -13.50 -14.28 1.78
N MET A 189 -12.68 -14.20 0.73
CA MET A 189 -12.44 -12.94 0.02
C MET A 189 -13.69 -12.45 -0.74
N LEU A 190 -14.43 -13.37 -1.37
CA LEU A 190 -15.69 -13.06 -2.06
C LEU A 190 -16.73 -12.41 -1.12
N GLU A 191 -16.83 -12.87 0.13
CA GLU A 191 -17.77 -12.29 1.11
C GLU A 191 -17.34 -10.90 1.60
N LYS A 192 -16.03 -10.62 1.56
CA LYS A 192 -15.46 -9.33 1.94
C LYS A 192 -15.43 -8.34 0.78
N ALA A 193 -15.62 -8.80 -0.46
CA ALA A 193 -15.62 -7.96 -1.64
C ALA A 193 -16.94 -7.19 -1.74
N GLN A 194 -16.86 -5.86 -1.67
CA GLN A 194 -18.00 -4.97 -1.88
C GLN A 194 -18.10 -4.51 -3.33
N LEU A 195 -16.97 -4.26 -3.99
CA LEU A 195 -16.90 -3.94 -5.41
C LEU A 195 -15.97 -4.94 -6.10
N LEU A 196 -16.45 -5.52 -7.20
CA LEU A 196 -15.65 -6.32 -8.13
C LEU A 196 -15.66 -5.58 -9.45
N LEU A 197 -14.49 -5.09 -9.87
CA LEU A 197 -14.38 -4.18 -10.99
C LEU A 197 -13.38 -4.71 -12.02
N VAL A 198 -13.74 -4.63 -13.30
CA VAL A 198 -12.89 -4.99 -14.42
C VAL A 198 -12.83 -3.83 -15.41
N THR A 199 -11.74 -3.72 -16.16
CA THR A 199 -11.63 -2.66 -17.17
C THR A 199 -12.42 -3.00 -18.43
N ASP A 200 -13.21 -2.05 -18.93
CA ASP A 200 -13.84 -2.16 -20.24
C ASP A 200 -12.78 -2.06 -21.36
N PHE A 201 -12.68 -3.09 -22.18
CA PHE A 201 -11.71 -3.14 -23.27
C PHE A 201 -11.90 -2.02 -24.31
N LYS A 202 -13.15 -1.59 -24.56
CA LYS A 202 -13.42 -0.48 -25.49
C LYS A 202 -13.01 0.88 -24.92
N ASN A 203 -13.08 1.04 -23.60
CA ASN A 203 -12.74 2.26 -22.89
C ASN A 203 -11.69 1.99 -21.81
N PRO A 204 -10.39 1.88 -22.19
CA PRO A 204 -9.32 1.61 -21.24
C PRO A 204 -9.38 2.56 -20.04
N GLN A 205 -9.03 2.06 -18.86
CA GLN A 205 -9.12 2.75 -17.56
C GLN A 205 -10.55 2.97 -17.02
N THR A 206 -11.60 2.60 -17.76
CA THR A 206 -12.97 2.64 -17.24
C THR A 206 -13.30 1.33 -16.54
N LEU A 207 -13.55 1.39 -15.24
CA LEU A 207 -13.91 0.24 -14.43
C LEU A 207 -15.42 0.01 -14.46
N ILE A 208 -15.82 -1.21 -14.77
CA ILE A 208 -17.20 -1.70 -14.82
C ILE A 208 -17.37 -2.87 -13.84
N ASP A 209 -18.60 -3.12 -13.39
CA ASP A 209 -18.90 -4.22 -12.48
C ASP A 209 -18.63 -5.58 -13.16
N ALA A 210 -17.80 -6.40 -12.51
CA ALA A 210 -17.42 -7.71 -13.00
C ALA A 210 -18.62 -8.64 -13.17
N ASN A 211 -19.67 -8.49 -12.36
CA ASN A 211 -20.84 -9.38 -12.38
C ASN A 211 -21.79 -9.08 -13.54
N THR A 212 -21.83 -7.84 -14.03
CA THR A 212 -22.70 -7.42 -15.14
C THR A 212 -21.97 -7.34 -16.48
N ALA A 213 -20.63 -7.35 -16.46
CA ALA A 213 -19.82 -7.38 -17.66
C ALA A 213 -19.99 -8.68 -18.46
N THR A 214 -19.87 -8.56 -19.79
CA THR A 214 -19.77 -9.69 -20.71
C THR A 214 -18.31 -9.93 -21.05
N TYR A 215 -17.86 -11.17 -20.98
CA TYR A 215 -16.47 -11.53 -21.25
C TYR A 215 -16.37 -12.22 -22.60
N LEU A 216 -15.38 -11.85 -23.41
CA LEU A 216 -15.00 -12.56 -24.63
C LEU A 216 -13.71 -13.32 -24.36
N GLN A 217 -13.74 -14.64 -24.57
CA GLN A 217 -12.55 -15.49 -24.54
C GLN A 217 -12.11 -15.81 -25.97
N SER A 218 -10.98 -15.25 -26.41
CA SER A 218 -10.50 -15.35 -27.80
C SER A 218 -8.98 -15.33 -27.91
N GLU A 219 -8.38 -16.34 -28.56
CA GLU A 219 -6.92 -16.40 -28.76
C GLU A 219 -6.34 -15.19 -29.50
N GLN A 220 -7.15 -14.49 -30.30
CA GLN A 220 -6.73 -13.30 -31.03
C GLN A 220 -6.58 -12.07 -30.12
N LEU A 221 -7.11 -12.13 -28.90
CA LEU A 221 -6.99 -11.10 -27.86
C LEU A 221 -6.26 -11.68 -26.64
N PRO A 222 -4.91 -11.73 -26.69
CA PRO A 222 -4.12 -12.24 -25.58
C PRO A 222 -4.23 -11.32 -24.37
N SER A 223 -4.67 -11.89 -23.24
CA SER A 223 -4.60 -11.28 -21.92
C SER A 223 -3.20 -11.49 -21.30
N PRO A 224 -2.77 -10.63 -20.36
CA PRO A 224 -1.43 -10.69 -19.76
C PRO A 224 -1.02 -12.05 -19.16
N MET A 225 -1.97 -12.84 -18.65
CA MET A 225 -1.69 -14.18 -18.10
C MET A 225 -2.21 -15.32 -18.98
N GLY A 226 -2.62 -15.05 -20.21
CA GLY A 226 -2.81 -16.07 -21.24
C GLY A 226 -4.07 -16.93 -21.13
N LEU A 227 -5.12 -16.50 -20.41
CA LEU A 227 -6.45 -17.12 -20.49
C LEU A 227 -7.37 -16.46 -21.52
N TYR A 228 -6.86 -15.43 -22.21
CA TYR A 228 -7.51 -14.78 -23.36
C TYR A 228 -8.82 -14.08 -23.02
N LEU A 229 -8.96 -13.63 -21.76
CA LEU A 229 -10.18 -13.02 -21.25
C LEU A 229 -10.18 -11.51 -21.47
N THR A 230 -11.23 -11.02 -22.12
CA THR A 230 -11.47 -9.59 -22.38
C THR A 230 -12.85 -9.20 -21.83
N ALA A 231 -12.92 -8.17 -20.98
CA ALA A 231 -14.18 -7.68 -20.44
C ALA A 231 -14.78 -6.55 -21.28
N LEU A 232 -16.11 -6.55 -21.38
CA LEU A 232 -16.90 -5.55 -22.09
C LEU A 232 -18.10 -5.16 -21.24
N ALA A 233 -18.48 -3.89 -21.30
CA ALA A 233 -19.67 -3.40 -20.63
C ALA A 233 -20.95 -4.15 -21.09
N GLU A 234 -21.98 -4.19 -20.24
CA GLU A 234 -23.28 -4.76 -20.60
C GLU A 234 -23.89 -4.01 -21.80
N GLY A 235 -24.26 -4.72 -22.86
CA GLY A 235 -24.66 -4.12 -24.14
C GLY A 235 -23.49 -3.53 -24.97
N GLY A 236 -22.27 -3.59 -24.44
CA GLY A 236 -21.04 -3.45 -25.20
C GLY A 236 -21.00 -4.50 -26.30
N ALA A 237 -20.38 -4.15 -27.43
CA ALA A 237 -20.45 -4.94 -28.65
C ALA A 237 -19.61 -6.24 -28.58
N ALA A 238 -19.93 -7.10 -27.63
CA ALA A 238 -19.38 -8.44 -27.49
C ALA A 238 -19.67 -9.26 -28.74
N GLU A 239 -20.85 -9.10 -29.34
CA GLU A 239 -21.19 -9.74 -30.63
C GLU A 239 -20.33 -9.21 -31.80
N GLU A 240 -20.02 -7.91 -31.83
CA GLU A 240 -19.14 -7.30 -32.86
C GLU A 240 -17.70 -7.81 -32.71
N LEU A 241 -17.20 -7.86 -31.49
CA LEU A 241 -15.86 -8.37 -31.18
C LEU A 241 -15.78 -9.89 -31.40
N GLN A 242 -16.83 -10.63 -31.07
CA GLN A 242 -16.93 -12.05 -31.35
C GLN A 242 -16.97 -12.32 -32.87
N ALA A 243 -17.67 -11.51 -33.66
CA ALA A 243 -17.67 -11.62 -35.11
C ALA A 243 -16.30 -11.33 -35.74
N THR A 244 -15.50 -10.45 -35.12
CA THR A 244 -14.19 -10.03 -35.63
C THR A 244 -13.07 -10.98 -35.21
N TYR A 245 -13.00 -11.31 -33.92
CA TYR A 245 -11.89 -12.02 -33.30
C TYR A 245 -12.19 -13.51 -33.07
N ALA A 246 -13.42 -13.96 -33.35
CA ALA A 246 -13.94 -15.28 -32.99
C ALA A 246 -13.81 -15.56 -31.48
N GLY A 247 -14.36 -16.69 -31.01
CA GLY A 247 -14.30 -17.09 -29.62
C GLY A 247 -15.67 -17.20 -28.96
N ARG A 248 -15.67 -17.44 -27.65
CA ARG A 248 -16.89 -17.65 -26.86
C ARG A 248 -17.13 -16.49 -25.89
N THR A 249 -18.41 -16.15 -25.72
CA THR A 249 -18.83 -15.21 -24.69
C THR A 249 -19.06 -15.95 -23.38
N LEU A 250 -18.67 -15.34 -22.26
CA LEU A 250 -18.77 -15.89 -20.91
C LEU A 250 -19.40 -14.85 -19.99
N SER A 251 -20.17 -15.34 -19.03
CA SER A 251 -20.60 -14.63 -17.82
C SER A 251 -19.53 -14.71 -16.73
N TRP A 252 -19.64 -13.88 -15.69
CA TRP A 252 -18.69 -13.90 -14.58
C TRP A 252 -18.55 -15.28 -13.91
N SER A 253 -19.66 -16.00 -13.73
CA SER A 253 -19.64 -17.37 -13.19
C SER A 253 -18.87 -18.34 -14.07
N GLU A 254 -18.99 -18.21 -15.39
CA GLU A 254 -18.26 -19.05 -16.35
C GLU A 254 -16.78 -18.68 -16.42
N VAL A 255 -16.42 -17.41 -16.21
CA VAL A 255 -15.03 -16.96 -16.05
C VAL A 255 -14.39 -17.63 -14.83
N LEU A 256 -15.07 -17.63 -13.67
CA LEU A 256 -14.57 -18.31 -12.48
C LEU A 256 -14.37 -19.81 -12.73
N GLN A 257 -15.29 -20.45 -13.47
CA GLN A 257 -15.14 -21.85 -13.84
C GLN A 257 -13.95 -22.07 -14.79
N ALA A 258 -13.81 -21.27 -15.84
CA ALA A 258 -12.74 -21.37 -16.82
C ALA A 258 -11.34 -21.17 -16.20
N VAL A 259 -11.22 -20.24 -15.25
CA VAL A 259 -9.97 -20.03 -14.49
C VAL A 259 -9.67 -21.24 -13.59
N ARG A 260 -10.68 -21.85 -12.98
CA ARG A 260 -10.51 -23.04 -12.13
C ARG A 260 -10.07 -24.27 -12.93
N SER A 261 -10.64 -24.46 -14.11
CA SER A 261 -10.33 -25.60 -14.99
C SER A 261 -9.12 -25.36 -15.90
N HIS A 262 -8.54 -24.16 -15.89
CA HIS A 262 -7.54 -23.71 -16.87
C HIS A 262 -8.00 -23.93 -18.32
N GLU A 263 -9.28 -23.67 -18.59
CA GLU A 263 -9.89 -23.92 -19.89
C GLU A 263 -9.66 -22.71 -20.83
N THR A 264 -8.86 -22.93 -21.87
CA THR A 264 -8.61 -21.96 -22.94
C THR A 264 -9.71 -22.01 -24.01
N ALA A 265 -9.88 -20.94 -24.78
CA ALA A 265 -10.79 -20.93 -25.92
C ALA A 265 -10.38 -22.02 -26.93
N PHE A 266 -11.35 -22.81 -27.42
CA PHE A 266 -11.17 -23.83 -28.46
C PHE A 266 -11.33 -23.23 -29.86
#